data_AF-A0A364LJU3-F1
#
_entry.id   AF-A0A364LJU3-F1
#
_cell.length_a   1.000
_cell.length_b   1.000
_cell.length_c   1.000
_cell.angle_alpha   90.00
_cell.angle_beta   90.00
_cell.angle_gamma   90.00
#
_symmetry.space_group_name_H-M   'P 1'
#
loop_
_entity.id
_entity.type
_entity.pdbx_description
1 polymer ?
#
loop_
_entity_poly.entity_id
_entity_poly.type
_entity_poly.pdbx_seq_one_letter_code
_entity_poly.pdbx_strand_id
1 'polypeptide(L)'
;MPNCTRMCRFLFVIMLWLPFGLSAAPAVKAMVIFGDSLSDTGNTTHLLKALRQDEHPAFLVKPLKVFVINKMTEFANDYYVPQVVLDSGIDLVTHFFDEDLAPLLANLIGKVRQVPVLPGDPYWQHHFSNGRIWSEYLAPMLNVDREDLRVFDDQAFGGSWAVSYDYQLTVWNLIRHPINTLKTLVVGKLIPPSLGLTIQSYLLVHEHLDSQTIYFVFSGANDYVNVLKFEDNYNPAVMNSYIDNVLDGLGSGVKKLVSAGATHIVVIGLPEIGHIPKFNRTYDRPVLNNAIQQHNERLALRVEEWRLIMPQVDFLFIPVQSYFEKALNNPEQFGINNTMDACIDIKLPMFHTLAGSPFAGNYVLEYLQVLHYRDSNFAASDKNYHVCDNPDAYLFWDELHPTTRVHRYLAYEICEAMKEHGYRTQCQTPTNL
;
A
#
# COMPACT_ATOMS: atom_id res chain seq x y z
N MET A 1 50.35 -45.10 -32.58
CA MET A 1 49.20 -45.29 -31.68
C MET A 1 48.31 -44.05 -31.74
N PRO A 2 47.10 -44.16 -32.32
CA PRO A 2 46.18 -43.06 -32.56
C PRO A 2 45.08 -43.05 -31.49
N ASN A 3 45.33 -42.47 -30.31
CA ASN A 3 44.31 -42.41 -29.24
C ASN A 3 43.96 -40.99 -28.78
N CYS A 4 44.54 -39.94 -29.36
CA CYS A 4 44.34 -38.57 -28.88
C CYS A 4 43.22 -37.79 -29.59
N THR A 5 42.51 -38.40 -30.55
CA THR A 5 41.51 -37.68 -31.37
C THR A 5 40.04 -38.01 -31.03
N ARG A 6 39.78 -39.13 -30.33
CA ARG A 6 38.41 -39.50 -29.90
C ARG A 6 37.99 -38.88 -28.57
N MET A 7 38.94 -38.72 -27.63
CA MET A 7 38.65 -38.18 -26.30
C MET A 7 38.44 -36.66 -26.30
N CYS A 8 39.18 -35.93 -27.15
CA CYS A 8 38.99 -34.48 -27.30
C CYS A 8 37.66 -34.10 -27.99
N ARG A 9 37.11 -34.98 -28.84
CA ARG A 9 35.79 -34.75 -29.47
C ARG A 9 34.62 -34.98 -28.49
N PHE A 10 34.75 -35.92 -27.55
CA PHE A 10 33.73 -36.13 -26.51
C PHE A 10 33.68 -34.98 -25.48
N LEU A 11 34.84 -34.41 -25.12
CA LEU A 11 34.90 -33.25 -24.22
C LEU A 11 34.30 -31.98 -24.85
N PHE A 12 34.42 -31.80 -26.17
CA PHE A 12 33.82 -30.67 -26.87
C PHE A 12 32.29 -30.78 -27.02
N VAL A 13 31.75 -32.00 -27.15
CA VAL A 13 30.29 -32.21 -27.25
C VAL A 13 29.60 -32.05 -25.90
N ILE A 14 30.28 -32.37 -24.78
CA ILE A 14 29.73 -32.17 -23.42
C ILE A 14 29.71 -30.68 -23.03
N MET A 15 30.65 -29.86 -23.53
CA MET A 15 30.63 -28.40 -23.30
C MET A 15 29.54 -27.65 -24.08
N LEU A 16 28.96 -28.25 -25.12
CA LEU A 16 27.85 -27.67 -25.91
C LEU A 16 26.45 -28.00 -25.35
N TRP A 17 26.38 -28.81 -24.29
CA TRP A 17 25.13 -29.20 -23.61
C TRP A 17 25.04 -28.68 -22.16
N LEU A 18 25.94 -27.78 -21.75
CA LEU A 18 25.73 -26.98 -20.55
C LEU A 18 24.79 -25.84 -20.90
N PRO A 19 23.63 -25.70 -20.25
CA PRO A 19 22.81 -24.52 -20.41
C PRO A 19 23.63 -23.33 -19.90
N PHE A 20 24.13 -22.51 -20.82
CA PHE A 20 24.63 -21.17 -20.51
C PHE A 20 23.41 -20.32 -20.14
N GLY A 21 23.01 -20.46 -18.89
CA GLY A 21 21.98 -19.67 -18.22
C GLY A 21 22.46 -19.27 -16.83
N LEU A 22 23.71 -18.85 -16.69
CA LEU A 22 24.13 -18.06 -15.52
C LEU A 22 23.58 -16.64 -15.72
N SER A 23 22.27 -16.48 -15.59
CA SER A 23 21.68 -15.17 -15.34
C SER A 23 22.08 -14.80 -13.92
N ALA A 24 22.79 -13.68 -13.75
CA ALA A 24 23.05 -13.16 -12.42
C ALA A 24 21.71 -12.83 -11.76
N ALA A 25 21.49 -13.30 -10.52
CA ALA A 25 20.29 -12.97 -9.75
C ALA A 25 20.06 -11.45 -9.80
N PRO A 26 18.85 -10.98 -10.16
CA PRO A 26 18.57 -9.55 -10.26
C PRO A 26 18.88 -8.89 -8.92
N ALA A 27 19.76 -7.90 -8.95
CA ALA A 27 20.10 -7.11 -7.77
C ALA A 27 19.05 -6.01 -7.62
N VAL A 28 18.31 -6.04 -6.51
CA VAL A 28 17.35 -5.00 -6.15
C VAL A 28 18.12 -3.73 -5.82
N LYS A 29 17.81 -2.62 -6.51
CA LYS A 29 18.43 -1.32 -6.24
C LYS A 29 17.48 -0.32 -5.62
N ALA A 30 16.19 -0.48 -5.89
CA ALA A 30 15.13 0.35 -5.35
C ALA A 30 13.85 -0.48 -5.18
N MET A 31 12.96 -0.01 -4.32
CA MET A 31 11.63 -0.55 -4.15
C MET A 31 10.60 0.57 -4.10
N VAL A 32 9.47 0.34 -4.76
CA VAL A 32 8.29 1.20 -4.73
C VAL A 32 7.13 0.38 -4.19
N ILE A 33 6.41 0.92 -3.22
CA ILE A 33 5.36 0.19 -2.50
C ILE A 33 4.02 0.85 -2.74
N PHE A 34 3.10 0.14 -3.39
CA PHE A 34 1.69 0.53 -3.47
C PHE A 34 0.87 -0.34 -2.52
N GLY A 35 0.09 0.31 -1.65
CA GLY A 35 -0.75 -0.44 -0.73
C GLY A 35 -1.66 0.40 0.14
N ASP A 36 -2.04 -0.19 1.27
CA ASP A 36 -2.93 0.37 2.27
C ASP A 36 -2.24 0.65 3.61
N SER A 37 -2.98 0.63 4.72
CA SER A 37 -2.47 0.93 6.07
C SER A 37 -1.37 -0.01 6.54
N LEU A 38 -1.29 -1.25 6.02
CA LEU A 38 -0.19 -2.14 6.37
C LEU A 38 1.15 -1.71 5.77
N SER A 39 1.12 -0.85 4.75
CA SER A 39 2.29 -0.38 4.02
C SER A 39 2.56 1.12 4.20
N ASP A 40 1.60 1.89 4.71
CA ASP A 40 1.68 3.34 4.86
C ASP A 40 2.71 3.79 5.91
N THR A 41 3.68 4.59 5.46
CA THR A 41 4.76 5.17 6.28
C THR A 41 4.45 6.56 6.86
N GLY A 42 3.21 7.03 6.72
CA GLY A 42 2.74 8.34 7.20
C GLY A 42 2.13 9.24 6.12
N ASN A 43 2.02 8.75 4.88
CA ASN A 43 1.40 9.43 3.75
C ASN A 43 -0.04 9.88 4.06
N THR A 44 -0.82 9.04 4.76
CA THR A 44 -2.18 9.42 5.18
C THR A 44 -2.16 10.58 6.16
N THR A 45 -1.23 10.58 7.13
CA THR A 45 -1.11 11.70 8.07
C THR A 45 -0.77 13.00 7.33
N HIS A 46 0.23 12.98 6.45
CA HIS A 46 0.63 14.16 5.67
C HIS A 46 -0.51 14.68 4.80
N LEU A 47 -1.26 13.79 4.13
CA LEU A 47 -2.46 14.15 3.38
C LEU A 47 -3.48 14.88 4.26
N LEU A 48 -3.80 14.33 5.44
CA LEU A 48 -4.83 14.87 6.32
C LEU A 48 -4.38 16.19 6.97
N LYS A 49 -3.10 16.32 7.34
CA LYS A 49 -2.54 17.58 7.87
C LYS A 49 -2.49 18.67 6.79
N ALA A 50 -2.12 18.34 5.57
CA ALA A 50 -2.14 19.28 4.44
C ALA A 50 -3.57 19.79 4.15
N LEU A 51 -4.57 18.91 4.23
CA LEU A 51 -6.00 19.30 4.10
C LEU A 51 -6.47 20.23 5.22
N ARG A 52 -5.96 20.04 6.43
CA ARG A 52 -6.25 20.89 7.60
C ARG A 52 -5.42 22.17 7.65
N GLN A 53 -4.41 22.29 6.80
CA GLN A 53 -3.39 23.34 6.87
C GLN A 53 -2.57 23.29 8.18
N ASP A 54 -2.51 22.13 8.83
CA ASP A 54 -1.59 21.87 9.95
C ASP A 54 -0.14 21.67 9.44
N GLU A 55 0.00 21.30 8.16
CA GLU A 55 1.23 21.27 7.38
C GLU A 55 1.04 22.03 6.06
N HIS A 56 2.14 22.34 5.38
CA HIS A 56 2.08 23.05 4.11
C HIS A 56 1.23 22.28 3.08
N PRO A 57 0.22 22.90 2.44
CA PRO A 57 -0.73 22.18 1.60
C PRO A 57 -0.13 21.69 0.27
N ALA A 58 1.13 22.04 -0.02
CA ALA A 58 1.87 21.60 -1.21
C ALA A 58 1.84 20.09 -1.44
N PHE A 59 1.69 19.28 -0.39
CA PHE A 59 1.51 17.83 -0.51
C PHE A 59 0.33 17.44 -1.41
N LEU A 60 -0.77 18.21 -1.39
CA LEU A 60 -1.99 17.93 -2.15
C LEU A 60 -1.81 18.02 -3.67
N VAL A 61 -0.86 18.84 -4.11
CA VAL A 61 -0.64 19.14 -5.53
C VAL A 61 0.70 18.63 -6.03
N LYS A 62 1.52 18.02 -5.16
CA LYS A 62 2.87 17.54 -5.47
C LYS A 62 2.94 16.75 -6.79
N PRO A 63 2.08 15.75 -7.06
CA PRO A 63 2.18 14.98 -8.30
C PRO A 63 1.97 15.84 -9.55
N LEU A 64 0.97 16.72 -9.53
CA LEU A 64 0.67 17.60 -10.66
C LEU A 64 1.76 18.66 -10.86
N LYS A 65 2.28 19.22 -9.77
CA LYS A 65 3.39 20.18 -9.80
C LYS A 65 4.62 19.56 -10.45
N VAL A 66 5.04 18.38 -9.98
CA VAL A 66 6.23 17.70 -10.49
C VAL A 66 6.04 17.29 -11.96
N PHE A 67 4.86 16.81 -12.35
CA PHE A 67 4.54 16.54 -13.74
C PHE A 67 4.74 17.77 -14.64
N VAL A 68 4.19 18.94 -14.24
CA VAL A 68 4.35 20.18 -15.02
C VAL A 68 5.83 20.58 -15.12
N ILE A 69 6.58 20.51 -14.02
CA ILE A 69 8.01 20.82 -14.00
C ILE A 69 8.81 19.88 -14.92
N ASN A 70 8.49 18.58 -14.93
CA ASN A 70 9.14 17.61 -15.82
C ASN A 70 8.87 17.96 -17.29
N LYS A 71 7.62 18.27 -17.67
CA LYS A 71 7.28 18.69 -19.04
C LYS A 71 7.93 20.01 -19.43
N MET A 72 8.08 20.95 -18.51
CA MET A 72 8.84 22.18 -18.75
C MET A 72 10.32 21.89 -19.00
N THR A 73 10.90 20.94 -18.25
CA THR A 73 12.30 20.54 -18.39
C THR A 73 12.55 19.82 -19.72
N GLU A 74 11.65 18.90 -20.11
CA GLU A 74 11.67 18.27 -21.44
C GLU A 74 11.61 19.30 -22.56
N PHE A 75 10.64 20.22 -22.51
CA PHE A 75 10.52 21.31 -23.48
C PHE A 75 11.79 22.19 -23.52
N ALA A 76 12.32 22.56 -22.35
CA ALA A 76 13.53 23.37 -22.28
C ALA A 76 14.74 22.66 -22.93
N ASN A 77 14.86 21.35 -22.74
CA ASN A 77 15.90 20.54 -23.38
C ASN A 77 15.71 20.47 -24.90
N ASP A 78 14.49 20.18 -25.37
CA ASP A 78 14.18 20.04 -26.81
C ASP A 78 14.41 21.34 -27.59
N TYR A 79 14.19 22.47 -26.95
CA TYR A 79 14.27 23.80 -27.56
C TYR A 79 15.49 24.63 -27.10
N TYR A 80 16.44 24.02 -26.39
CA TYR A 80 17.67 24.66 -25.91
C TYR A 80 17.42 25.96 -25.13
N VAL A 81 16.40 25.97 -24.28
CA VAL A 81 16.04 27.13 -23.44
C VAL A 81 17.18 27.37 -22.43
N PRO A 82 17.65 28.62 -22.24
CA PRO A 82 18.69 28.91 -21.26
C PRO A 82 18.26 28.51 -19.84
N GLN A 83 19.18 27.88 -19.08
CA GLN A 83 18.88 27.35 -17.74
C GLN A 83 18.26 28.39 -16.81
N VAL A 84 18.75 29.65 -16.83
CA VAL A 84 18.21 30.75 -16.02
C VAL A 84 16.72 31.01 -16.28
N VAL A 85 16.27 30.84 -17.53
CA VAL A 85 14.87 31.00 -17.92
C VAL A 85 14.04 29.81 -17.45
N LEU A 86 14.58 28.59 -17.58
CA LEU A 86 13.94 27.39 -17.04
C LEU A 86 13.78 27.47 -15.53
N ASP A 87 14.84 27.84 -14.80
CA ASP A 87 14.83 27.98 -13.34
C ASP A 87 13.77 29.01 -12.91
N SER A 88 13.72 30.18 -13.57
CA SER A 88 12.71 31.20 -13.30
C SER A 88 11.28 30.69 -13.55
N GLY A 89 11.10 29.86 -14.58
CA GLY A 89 9.82 29.23 -14.89
C GLY A 89 9.43 28.18 -13.84
N ILE A 90 10.38 27.35 -13.41
CA ILE A 90 10.18 26.35 -12.35
C ILE A 90 9.81 27.03 -11.04
N ASP A 91 10.47 28.14 -10.69
CA ASP A 91 10.15 28.93 -9.49
C ASP A 91 8.71 29.47 -9.54
N LEU A 92 8.31 30.03 -10.69
CA LEU A 92 6.94 30.54 -10.88
C LEU A 92 5.89 29.43 -10.76
N VAL A 93 6.13 28.29 -11.39
CA VAL A 93 5.21 27.14 -11.33
C VAL A 93 5.17 26.56 -9.92
N THR A 94 6.32 26.43 -9.26
CA THR A 94 6.39 25.96 -7.87
C THR A 94 5.58 26.88 -6.96
N HIS A 95 5.77 28.19 -7.07
CA HIS A 95 5.01 29.18 -6.31
C HIS A 95 3.49 29.09 -6.57
N PHE A 96 3.07 29.03 -7.84
CA PHE A 96 1.65 28.89 -8.18
C PHE A 96 1.03 27.63 -7.56
N PHE A 97 1.71 26.49 -7.65
CA PHE A 97 1.18 25.25 -7.07
C PHE A 97 1.15 25.30 -5.54
N ASP A 98 2.26 25.71 -4.92
CA ASP A 98 2.45 25.60 -3.47
C ASP A 98 1.73 26.72 -2.69
N GLU A 99 1.72 27.94 -3.22
CA GLU A 99 1.22 29.14 -2.51
C GLU A 99 -0.17 29.59 -2.99
N ASP A 100 -0.59 29.25 -4.22
CA ASP A 100 -1.92 29.63 -4.74
C ASP A 100 -2.90 28.44 -4.77
N LEU A 101 -2.58 27.39 -5.54
CA LEU A 101 -3.50 26.29 -5.81
C LEU A 101 -3.69 25.38 -4.58
N ALA A 102 -2.61 24.99 -3.93
CA ALA A 102 -2.67 24.10 -2.77
C ALA A 102 -3.50 24.68 -1.61
N PRO A 103 -3.30 25.95 -1.17
CA PRO A 103 -4.14 26.56 -0.15
C PRO A 103 -5.61 26.70 -0.58
N LEU A 104 -5.88 26.95 -1.86
CA LEU A 104 -7.25 26.99 -2.38
C LEU A 104 -7.94 25.63 -2.24
N LEU A 105 -7.27 24.54 -2.62
CA LEU A 105 -7.78 23.17 -2.46
C LEU A 105 -7.99 22.81 -0.99
N ALA A 106 -7.00 23.10 -0.14
CA ALA A 106 -7.11 22.87 1.29
C ALA A 106 -8.29 23.66 1.90
N ASN A 107 -8.53 24.90 1.50
CA ASN A 107 -9.68 25.69 1.97
C ASN A 107 -11.01 25.15 1.49
N LEU A 108 -11.08 24.65 0.25
CA LEU A 108 -12.30 24.07 -0.31
C LEU A 108 -12.66 22.77 0.41
N ILE A 109 -11.66 21.93 0.70
CA ILE A 109 -11.86 20.60 1.31
C ILE A 109 -11.95 20.70 2.84
N GLY A 110 -11.12 21.51 3.49
CA GLY A 110 -11.10 21.68 4.95
C GLY A 110 -12.38 22.29 5.53
N LYS A 111 -13.11 23.10 4.74
CA LYS A 111 -14.45 23.59 5.12
C LYS A 111 -15.53 22.49 5.12
N VAL A 112 -15.28 21.35 4.49
CA VAL A 112 -16.27 20.28 4.33
C VAL A 112 -16.45 19.43 5.61
N ARG A 113 -15.50 19.49 6.56
CA ARG A 113 -15.61 19.14 8.01
C ARG A 113 -14.21 18.97 8.60
N GLN A 114 -14.09 19.04 9.92
CA GLN A 114 -12.85 18.73 10.64
C GLN A 114 -12.42 17.28 10.35
N VAL A 115 -11.51 17.10 9.40
CA VAL A 115 -10.93 15.80 9.08
C VAL A 115 -10.01 15.41 10.24
N PRO A 116 -10.15 14.23 10.87
CA PRO A 116 -9.20 13.78 11.87
C PRO A 116 -7.84 13.49 11.20
N VAL A 117 -6.72 13.81 11.87
CA VAL A 117 -5.36 13.42 11.42
C VAL A 117 -5.10 12.02 11.94
N LEU A 118 -4.77 11.10 11.03
CA LEU A 118 -4.71 9.67 11.33
C LEU A 118 -3.51 9.01 10.63
N PRO A 119 -2.82 8.06 11.29
CA PRO A 119 -2.93 7.74 12.71
C PRO A 119 -2.15 8.75 13.57
N GLY A 120 -2.69 9.12 14.74
CA GLY A 120 -1.97 9.90 15.77
C GLY A 120 -1.68 9.05 17.01
N ASP A 121 -1.49 9.60 18.19
CA ASP A 121 -1.25 8.77 19.39
C ASP A 121 -2.36 7.70 19.60
N PRO A 122 -2.03 6.46 20.05
CA PRO A 122 -0.71 5.98 20.49
C PRO A 122 0.15 5.32 19.38
N TYR A 123 -0.19 5.50 18.11
CA TYR A 123 0.54 4.88 17.02
C TYR A 123 1.97 5.42 16.87
N TRP A 124 2.88 4.57 16.41
CA TRP A 124 4.29 4.94 16.28
C TRP A 124 4.54 5.70 14.98
N GLN A 125 4.99 6.97 15.10
CA GLN A 125 5.42 7.79 13.96
C GLN A 125 4.48 7.72 12.75
N HIS A 126 3.17 7.87 12.95
CA HIS A 126 2.16 7.87 11.88
C HIS A 126 1.97 6.54 11.12
N HIS A 127 2.53 5.44 11.62
CA HIS A 127 2.26 4.10 11.10
C HIS A 127 1.00 3.53 11.74
N PHE A 128 0.26 2.68 11.03
CA PHE A 128 -0.86 1.93 11.62
C PHE A 128 -0.37 0.74 12.48
N SER A 129 0.65 0.96 13.32
CA SER A 129 1.22 -0.03 14.23
C SER A 129 1.94 0.66 15.40
N ASN A 130 2.55 -0.12 16.30
CA ASN A 130 3.38 0.35 17.42
C ASN A 130 4.88 0.45 17.09
N GLY A 131 5.24 0.35 15.82
CA GLY A 131 6.63 0.42 15.35
C GLY A 131 6.68 0.37 13.84
N ARG A 132 7.87 0.01 13.32
CA ARG A 132 8.10 -0.15 11.89
C ARG A 132 7.18 -1.19 11.27
N ILE A 133 6.90 -1.00 9.98
CA ILE A 133 6.09 -1.91 9.17
C ILE A 133 6.95 -2.84 8.30
N TRP A 134 6.30 -3.76 7.59
CA TRP A 134 6.98 -4.85 6.87
C TRP A 134 7.96 -4.31 5.81
N SER A 135 7.59 -3.26 5.08
CA SER A 135 8.38 -2.68 4.00
C SER A 135 9.70 -2.08 4.52
N GLU A 136 9.66 -1.41 5.67
CA GLU A 136 10.84 -0.84 6.32
C GLU A 136 11.80 -1.89 6.88
N TYR A 137 11.27 -3.04 7.34
CA TYR A 137 12.10 -4.18 7.73
C TYR A 137 12.67 -4.93 6.51
N LEU A 138 11.91 -5.00 5.42
CA LEU A 138 12.31 -5.69 4.20
C LEU A 138 13.39 -4.92 3.43
N ALA A 139 13.31 -3.60 3.34
CA ALA A 139 14.26 -2.76 2.61
C ALA A 139 15.74 -3.11 2.85
N PRO A 140 16.25 -3.15 4.11
CA PRO A 140 17.63 -3.56 4.35
C PRO A 140 17.92 -5.02 4.00
N MET A 141 16.92 -5.92 4.08
CA MET A 141 17.08 -7.32 3.62
C MET A 141 17.20 -7.41 2.09
N LEU A 142 16.74 -6.40 1.35
CA LEU A 142 16.92 -6.26 -0.10
C LEU A 142 18.11 -5.36 -0.47
N ASN A 143 18.92 -4.94 0.50
CA ASN A 143 20.03 -4.00 0.31
C ASN A 143 19.56 -2.61 -0.23
N VAL A 144 18.35 -2.21 0.15
CA VAL A 144 17.81 -0.86 -0.08
C VAL A 144 17.92 -0.06 1.21
N ASP A 145 18.43 1.17 1.12
CA ASP A 145 18.44 2.09 2.26
C ASP A 145 17.04 2.70 2.44
N ARG A 146 16.38 2.36 3.55
CA ARG A 146 15.02 2.85 3.86
C ARG A 146 14.94 4.36 4.08
N GLU A 147 16.06 5.02 4.39
CA GLU A 147 16.10 6.47 4.63
C GLU A 147 16.32 7.28 3.33
N ASP A 148 16.71 6.62 2.24
CA ASP A 148 16.92 7.26 0.94
C ASP A 148 15.67 7.14 0.07
N LEU A 149 14.86 8.20 0.07
CA LEU A 149 13.60 8.31 -0.68
C LEU A 149 13.74 8.13 -2.20
N ARG A 150 14.98 8.12 -2.74
CA ARG A 150 15.22 7.83 -4.17
C ARG A 150 15.19 6.35 -4.48
N VAL A 151 15.39 5.50 -3.47
CA VAL A 151 15.45 4.04 -3.60
C VAL A 151 14.41 3.32 -2.75
N PHE A 152 13.84 3.98 -1.75
CA PHE A 152 12.70 3.50 -0.98
C PHE A 152 11.54 4.49 -1.10
N ASP A 153 10.55 4.16 -1.93
CA ASP A 153 9.41 5.03 -2.21
C ASP A 153 8.08 4.37 -1.83
N ASP A 154 7.51 4.81 -0.71
CA ASP A 154 6.21 4.35 -0.24
C ASP A 154 5.10 5.23 -0.82
N GLN A 155 4.23 4.62 -1.62
CA GLN A 155 3.04 5.20 -2.25
C GLN A 155 1.74 4.66 -1.63
N ALA A 156 1.83 4.01 -0.48
CA ALA A 156 0.70 3.45 0.24
C ALA A 156 -0.06 4.51 1.04
N PHE A 157 -1.37 4.33 1.17
CA PHE A 157 -2.23 5.19 1.99
C PHE A 157 -3.18 4.33 2.83
N GLY A 158 -3.15 4.54 4.14
CA GLY A 158 -4.08 4.00 5.11
C GLY A 158 -5.54 4.07 4.67
N GLY A 159 -6.15 2.89 4.53
CA GLY A 159 -7.53 2.73 4.10
C GLY A 159 -7.74 2.71 2.58
N SER A 160 -6.67 2.71 1.76
CA SER A 160 -6.74 2.58 0.29
C SER A 160 -7.49 1.32 -0.17
N TRP A 161 -8.17 1.45 -1.30
CA TRP A 161 -9.05 0.43 -1.90
C TRP A 161 -8.48 0.02 -3.25
N ALA A 162 -8.66 -1.25 -3.61
CA ALA A 162 -8.29 -1.75 -4.94
C ALA A 162 -9.30 -1.31 -6.01
N VAL A 163 -10.61 -1.35 -5.70
CA VAL A 163 -11.65 -0.98 -6.67
C VAL A 163 -11.61 0.52 -6.96
N SER A 164 -11.28 0.88 -8.19
CA SER A 164 -11.55 2.22 -8.73
C SER A 164 -12.84 2.20 -9.54
N TYR A 165 -13.88 2.90 -9.06
CA TYR A 165 -15.06 3.17 -9.89
C TYR A 165 -14.69 4.21 -10.96
N ASP A 166 -14.03 3.77 -12.03
CA ASP A 166 -13.44 4.58 -13.11
C ASP A 166 -14.50 5.33 -13.94
N TYR A 167 -15.76 4.87 -13.98
CA TYR A 167 -16.81 5.50 -14.80
C TYR A 167 -17.17 6.94 -14.39
N GLN A 168 -16.76 7.40 -13.20
CA GLN A 168 -17.09 8.74 -12.71
C GLN A 168 -15.96 9.75 -12.87
N LEU A 169 -14.71 9.33 -13.09
CA LEU A 169 -13.55 10.22 -13.17
C LEU A 169 -13.15 10.50 -14.62
N THR A 170 -14.05 11.13 -15.37
CA THR A 170 -13.67 11.84 -16.58
C THR A 170 -13.63 13.34 -16.28
N VAL A 171 -12.70 14.08 -16.90
CA VAL A 171 -12.68 15.57 -16.85
C VAL A 171 -14.08 16.14 -17.14
N TRP A 172 -14.83 15.47 -18.02
CA TRP A 172 -16.21 15.80 -18.38
C TRP A 172 -17.23 15.65 -17.25
N ASN A 173 -17.12 14.64 -16.39
CA ASN A 173 -18.00 14.48 -15.22
C ASN A 173 -17.68 15.48 -14.10
N LEU A 174 -16.43 15.91 -13.98
CA LEU A 174 -16.03 16.98 -13.05
C LEU A 174 -16.65 18.33 -13.46
N ILE A 175 -16.73 18.58 -14.78
CA ILE A 175 -17.34 19.81 -15.33
C ILE A 175 -18.88 19.78 -15.23
N ARG A 176 -19.53 18.65 -15.54
CA ARG A 176 -21.02 18.57 -15.55
C ARG A 176 -21.66 18.46 -14.16
N HIS A 177 -20.99 17.81 -13.22
CA HIS A 177 -21.54 17.56 -11.89
C HIS A 177 -20.52 17.89 -10.78
N PRO A 178 -20.01 19.13 -10.71
CA PRO A 178 -18.87 19.46 -9.85
C PRO A 178 -19.12 19.08 -8.39
N ILE A 179 -20.30 19.40 -7.82
CA ILE A 179 -20.61 19.11 -6.42
C ILE A 179 -20.75 17.60 -6.14
N ASN A 180 -21.43 16.85 -7.01
CA ASN A 180 -21.58 15.40 -6.82
C ASN A 180 -20.26 14.66 -7.08
N THR A 181 -19.48 15.07 -8.07
CA THR A 181 -18.16 14.51 -8.37
C THR A 181 -17.17 14.82 -7.25
N LEU A 182 -17.14 16.05 -6.71
CA LEU A 182 -16.37 16.38 -5.52
C LEU A 182 -16.84 15.59 -4.29
N LYS A 183 -18.15 15.41 -4.11
CA LYS A 183 -18.67 14.56 -3.03
C LYS A 183 -18.21 13.11 -3.21
N THR A 184 -18.31 12.50 -4.39
CA THR A 184 -17.86 11.11 -4.61
C THR A 184 -16.34 10.95 -4.65
N LEU A 185 -15.59 12.03 -4.92
CA LEU A 185 -14.13 12.08 -4.77
C LEU A 185 -13.74 12.10 -3.30
N VAL A 186 -14.33 12.98 -2.50
CA VAL A 186 -14.08 13.11 -1.06
C VAL A 186 -14.59 11.89 -0.29
N VAL A 187 -15.71 11.29 -0.73
CA VAL A 187 -16.31 10.10 -0.13
C VAL A 187 -15.77 8.85 -0.82
N GLY A 188 -14.61 8.38 -0.35
CA GLY A 188 -14.12 7.02 -0.59
C GLY A 188 -13.19 6.82 -1.78
N LYS A 189 -12.68 7.88 -2.44
CA LYS A 189 -11.74 7.73 -3.57
C LYS A 189 -10.49 8.61 -3.51
N LEU A 190 -10.57 9.77 -2.85
CA LEU A 190 -9.47 10.71 -2.69
C LEU A 190 -8.89 10.67 -1.27
N ILE A 191 -9.73 10.36 -0.27
CA ILE A 191 -9.35 10.33 1.14
C ILE A 191 -9.89 9.03 1.77
N PRO A 192 -9.07 7.99 1.86
CA PRO A 192 -7.75 7.85 1.23
C PRO A 192 -7.84 7.63 -0.30
N PRO A 193 -6.76 7.90 -1.05
CA PRO A 193 -6.71 7.60 -2.48
C PRO A 193 -6.80 6.09 -2.74
N SER A 194 -7.47 5.68 -3.82
CA SER A 194 -7.46 4.27 -4.25
C SER A 194 -6.12 3.87 -4.88
N LEU A 195 -5.84 2.56 -4.96
CA LEU A 195 -4.65 2.02 -5.62
C LEU A 195 -4.48 2.53 -7.06
N GLY A 196 -5.58 2.57 -7.82
CA GLY A 196 -5.56 3.07 -9.18
C GLY A 196 -5.15 4.55 -9.26
N LEU A 197 -5.53 5.35 -8.26
CA LEU A 197 -5.17 6.77 -8.17
C LEU A 197 -3.72 6.95 -7.72
N THR A 198 -3.23 6.18 -6.76
CA THR A 198 -1.84 6.26 -6.28
C THR A 198 -0.87 5.86 -7.39
N ILE A 199 -1.15 4.77 -8.12
CA ILE A 199 -0.37 4.38 -9.31
C ILE A 199 -0.43 5.47 -10.38
N GLN A 200 -1.61 6.00 -10.68
CA GLN A 200 -1.74 7.07 -11.68
C GLN A 200 -0.95 8.32 -11.30
N SER A 201 -1.00 8.71 -10.03
CA SER A 201 -0.27 9.83 -9.46
C SER A 201 1.25 9.63 -9.57
N TYR A 202 1.72 8.43 -9.23
CA TYR A 202 3.13 8.06 -9.37
C TYR A 202 3.58 8.12 -10.84
N LEU A 203 2.78 7.59 -11.78
CA LEU A 203 3.09 7.61 -13.22
C LEU A 203 3.03 9.01 -13.86
N LEU A 204 2.33 9.98 -13.24
CA LEU A 204 2.43 11.39 -13.66
C LEU A 204 3.81 11.96 -13.34
N VAL A 205 4.47 11.46 -12.29
CA VAL A 205 5.82 11.90 -11.91
C VAL A 205 6.91 11.08 -12.62
N HIS A 206 6.63 9.79 -12.86
CA HIS A 206 7.57 8.82 -13.43
C HIS A 206 7.01 8.24 -14.73
N GLU A 207 7.24 8.92 -15.86
CA GLU A 207 6.75 8.48 -17.18
C GLU A 207 7.37 7.15 -17.63
N HIS A 208 8.61 6.89 -17.22
CA HIS A 208 9.31 5.63 -17.47
C HIS A 208 9.87 5.04 -16.19
N LEU A 209 9.56 3.75 -15.98
CA LEU A 209 9.92 3.01 -14.79
C LEU A 209 11.28 2.29 -14.95
N ASP A 210 12.09 2.35 -13.90
CA ASP A 210 13.41 1.69 -13.88
C ASP A 210 13.25 0.16 -13.78
N SER A 211 13.97 -0.55 -14.63
CA SER A 211 14.00 -2.02 -14.68
C SER A 211 14.79 -2.67 -13.53
N GLN A 212 15.46 -1.90 -12.67
CA GLN A 212 16.14 -2.37 -11.46
C GLN A 212 15.33 -2.12 -10.18
N THR A 213 14.12 -1.57 -10.31
CA THR A 213 13.19 -1.30 -9.21
C THR A 213 12.18 -2.42 -9.08
N ILE A 214 11.90 -2.84 -7.84
CA ILE A 214 10.80 -3.78 -7.54
C ILE A 214 9.57 -2.98 -7.14
N TYR A 215 8.45 -3.28 -7.78
CA TYR A 215 7.15 -2.67 -7.48
C TYR A 215 6.31 -3.66 -6.68
N PHE A 216 6.03 -3.32 -5.42
CA PHE A 216 5.16 -4.09 -4.55
C PHE A 216 3.72 -3.60 -4.68
N VAL A 217 2.77 -4.52 -4.83
CA VAL A 217 1.33 -4.23 -4.81
C VAL A 217 0.69 -5.05 -3.69
N PHE A 218 0.27 -4.38 -2.62
CA PHE A 218 -0.36 -4.98 -1.45
C PHE A 218 -1.58 -4.18 -1.02
N SER A 219 -2.74 -4.49 -1.61
CA SER A 219 -3.98 -3.72 -1.43
C SER A 219 -5.19 -4.63 -1.62
N GLY A 220 -6.31 -4.28 -0.97
CA GLY A 220 -7.61 -4.95 -1.17
C GLY A 220 -8.35 -5.30 0.11
N ALA A 221 -7.68 -5.32 1.27
CA ALA A 221 -8.32 -5.66 2.54
C ALA A 221 -9.48 -4.71 2.87
N ASN A 222 -9.30 -3.41 2.62
CA ASN A 222 -10.34 -2.40 2.87
C ASN A 222 -11.60 -2.61 2.03
N ASP A 223 -11.49 -3.15 0.81
CA ASP A 223 -12.65 -3.46 -0.03
C ASP A 223 -13.57 -4.46 0.71
N TYR A 224 -13.01 -5.51 1.32
CA TYR A 224 -13.76 -6.50 2.08
C TYR A 224 -14.23 -6.02 3.46
N VAL A 225 -13.49 -5.12 4.12
CA VAL A 225 -14.00 -4.48 5.34
C VAL A 225 -15.22 -3.59 5.03
N ASN A 226 -15.17 -2.88 3.91
CA ASN A 226 -16.23 -1.97 3.50
C ASN A 226 -17.44 -2.67 2.89
N VAL A 227 -17.26 -3.80 2.19
CA VAL A 227 -18.38 -4.54 1.58
C VAL A 227 -19.46 -4.90 2.62
N LEU A 228 -19.06 -5.10 3.89
CA LEU A 228 -19.99 -5.40 4.98
C LEU A 228 -20.98 -4.26 5.28
N LYS A 229 -20.68 -3.02 4.85
CA LYS A 229 -21.55 -1.86 5.02
C LYS A 229 -22.38 -1.51 3.79
N PHE A 230 -21.93 -1.89 2.60
CA PHE A 230 -22.48 -1.35 1.35
C PHE A 230 -23.29 -2.34 0.52
N GLU A 231 -23.10 -3.64 0.73
CA GLU A 231 -23.68 -4.69 -0.12
C GLU A 231 -24.34 -5.81 0.69
N ASP A 232 -25.10 -6.68 0.03
CA ASP A 232 -25.60 -7.95 0.60
C ASP A 232 -24.44 -8.96 0.71
N ASN A 233 -23.56 -8.68 1.67
CA ASN A 233 -22.30 -9.37 1.98
C ASN A 233 -22.45 -10.85 2.38
N TYR A 234 -23.66 -11.30 2.72
CA TYR A 234 -23.94 -12.71 3.05
C TYR A 234 -24.38 -13.52 1.82
N ASN A 235 -24.63 -12.87 0.68
CA ASN A 235 -24.97 -13.55 -0.57
C ASN A 235 -23.70 -13.96 -1.33
N PRO A 236 -23.43 -15.28 -1.52
CA PRO A 236 -22.21 -15.73 -2.19
C PRO A 236 -22.05 -15.23 -3.62
N ALA A 237 -23.15 -15.04 -4.37
CA ALA A 237 -23.07 -14.55 -5.75
C ALA A 237 -22.64 -13.07 -5.81
N VAL A 238 -23.15 -12.25 -4.88
CA VAL A 238 -22.76 -10.83 -4.74
C VAL A 238 -21.29 -10.73 -4.33
N MET A 239 -20.89 -11.49 -3.31
CA MET A 239 -19.48 -11.53 -2.85
C MET A 239 -18.53 -11.97 -3.97
N ASN A 240 -18.90 -12.98 -4.77
CA ASN A 240 -18.10 -13.43 -5.91
C ASN A 240 -17.89 -12.35 -6.97
N SER A 241 -18.96 -11.64 -7.35
CA SER A 241 -18.83 -10.52 -8.29
C SER A 241 -17.99 -9.39 -7.71
N TYR A 242 -18.09 -9.14 -6.40
CA TYR A 242 -17.29 -8.13 -5.72
C TYR A 242 -15.81 -8.51 -5.72
N ILE A 243 -15.47 -9.77 -5.44
CA ILE A 243 -14.09 -10.28 -5.55
C ILE A 243 -13.53 -10.05 -6.94
N ASP A 244 -14.29 -10.33 -8.00
CA ASP A 244 -13.83 -10.11 -9.37
C ASP A 244 -13.55 -8.63 -9.66
N ASN A 245 -14.40 -7.72 -9.16
CA ASN A 245 -14.18 -6.27 -9.28
C ASN A 245 -12.88 -5.81 -8.57
N VAL A 246 -12.62 -6.33 -7.36
CA VAL A 246 -11.38 -6.04 -6.60
C VAL A 246 -10.16 -6.49 -7.40
N LEU A 247 -10.20 -7.71 -7.95
CA LEU A 247 -9.10 -8.29 -8.71
C LEU A 247 -8.88 -7.59 -10.07
N ASP A 248 -9.95 -7.09 -10.69
CA ASP A 248 -9.86 -6.28 -11.91
C ASP A 248 -9.21 -4.91 -11.63
N GLY A 249 -9.51 -4.29 -10.48
CA GLY A 249 -8.85 -3.07 -10.02
C GLY A 249 -7.34 -3.27 -9.81
N LEU A 250 -6.95 -4.33 -9.09
CA LEU A 250 -5.55 -4.74 -8.93
C LEU A 250 -4.87 -4.99 -10.28
N GLY A 251 -5.51 -5.77 -11.16
CA GLY A 251 -4.99 -6.08 -12.49
C GLY A 251 -4.84 -4.86 -13.39
N SER A 252 -5.74 -3.89 -13.30
CA SER A 252 -5.63 -2.60 -14.01
C SER A 252 -4.41 -1.81 -13.54
N GLY A 253 -4.21 -1.71 -12.22
CA GLY A 253 -3.03 -1.08 -11.62
C GLY A 253 -1.72 -1.72 -12.09
N VAL A 254 -1.64 -3.05 -12.01
CA VAL A 254 -0.47 -3.82 -12.47
C VAL A 254 -0.20 -3.57 -13.96
N LYS A 255 -1.20 -3.62 -14.83
CA LYS A 255 -1.05 -3.37 -16.27
C LYS A 255 -0.53 -1.97 -16.58
N LYS A 256 -0.92 -0.95 -15.81
CA LYS A 256 -0.39 0.42 -15.93
C LYS A 256 1.09 0.48 -15.61
N LEU A 257 1.53 -0.16 -14.52
CA LEU A 257 2.95 -0.26 -14.16
C LEU A 257 3.76 -0.96 -15.26
N VAL A 258 3.27 -2.09 -15.78
CA VAL A 258 3.93 -2.82 -16.87
C VAL A 258 4.04 -1.95 -18.12
N SER A 259 2.97 -1.25 -18.48
CA SER A 259 2.94 -0.37 -19.67
C SER A 259 3.88 0.83 -19.54
N ALA A 260 4.18 1.25 -18.30
CA ALA A 260 5.16 2.30 -18.00
C ALA A 260 6.61 1.77 -17.88
N GLY A 261 6.82 0.45 -18.02
CA GLY A 261 8.15 -0.17 -18.08
C GLY A 261 8.57 -0.98 -16.85
N ALA A 262 7.68 -1.22 -15.88
CA ALA A 262 8.00 -2.07 -14.74
C ALA A 262 8.32 -3.51 -15.18
N THR A 263 9.48 -4.02 -14.78
CA THR A 263 9.94 -5.39 -15.11
C THR A 263 9.98 -6.34 -13.91
N HIS A 264 9.86 -5.85 -12.68
CA HIS A 264 9.80 -6.67 -11.46
C HIS A 264 8.59 -6.26 -10.62
N ILE A 265 7.59 -7.14 -10.52
CA ILE A 265 6.36 -6.84 -9.79
C ILE A 265 6.08 -7.95 -8.78
N VAL A 266 6.00 -7.56 -7.51
CA VAL A 266 5.62 -8.44 -6.41
C VAL A 266 4.18 -8.13 -6.01
N VAL A 267 3.30 -9.11 -6.17
CA VAL A 267 1.88 -9.02 -5.80
C VAL A 267 1.68 -9.80 -4.51
N ILE A 268 1.24 -9.12 -3.46
CA ILE A 268 1.07 -9.72 -2.14
C ILE A 268 -0.42 -10.03 -1.95
N GLY A 269 -0.73 -11.29 -1.63
CA GLY A 269 -2.09 -11.70 -1.25
C GLY A 269 -2.53 -11.05 0.06
N LEU A 270 -3.78 -11.26 0.46
CA LEU A 270 -4.32 -10.68 1.68
C LEU A 270 -4.25 -11.65 2.85
N PRO A 271 -3.98 -11.20 4.09
CA PRO A 271 -4.18 -12.02 5.28
C PRO A 271 -5.68 -12.24 5.52
N GLU A 272 -6.05 -13.33 6.19
CA GLU A 272 -7.44 -13.61 6.57
C GLU A 272 -7.95 -12.60 7.61
N ILE A 273 -8.61 -11.55 7.12
CA ILE A 273 -9.05 -10.43 7.95
C ILE A 273 -10.21 -10.75 8.90
N GLY A 274 -10.86 -11.92 8.78
CA GLY A 274 -11.86 -12.35 9.76
C GLY A 274 -11.26 -12.72 11.12
N HIS A 275 -9.94 -12.93 11.22
CA HIS A 275 -9.26 -13.20 12.50
C HIS A 275 -8.85 -11.94 13.27
N ILE A 276 -8.98 -10.75 12.68
CA ILE A 276 -8.65 -9.51 13.38
C ILE A 276 -9.62 -9.26 14.55
N PRO A 277 -9.21 -8.58 15.63
CA PRO A 277 -10.04 -8.41 16.83
C PRO A 277 -11.41 -7.83 16.54
N LYS A 278 -11.54 -7.01 15.48
CA LYS A 278 -12.83 -6.49 15.06
C LYS A 278 -13.87 -7.56 14.76
N PHE A 279 -13.46 -8.60 14.03
CA PHE A 279 -14.37 -9.57 13.42
C PHE A 279 -14.29 -10.95 14.07
N ASN A 280 -13.22 -11.25 14.82
CA ASN A 280 -12.93 -12.62 15.25
C ASN A 280 -13.98 -13.26 16.18
N ARG A 281 -14.85 -12.44 16.79
CA ARG A 281 -16.00 -12.82 17.63
C ARG A 281 -17.36 -12.47 17.01
N THR A 282 -17.41 -12.25 15.70
CA THR A 282 -18.63 -11.85 14.96
C THR A 282 -19.05 -12.93 13.96
N TYR A 283 -20.28 -12.84 13.44
CA TYR A 283 -20.75 -13.68 12.34
C TYR A 283 -20.07 -13.35 11.00
N ASP A 284 -19.40 -12.19 10.89
CA ASP A 284 -18.69 -11.78 9.68
C ASP A 284 -17.39 -12.55 9.45
N ARG A 285 -16.76 -13.10 10.51
CA ARG A 285 -15.48 -13.84 10.42
C ARG A 285 -15.44 -14.90 9.31
N PRO A 286 -16.35 -15.91 9.27
CA PRO A 286 -16.32 -16.93 8.24
C PRO A 286 -16.60 -16.38 6.84
N VAL A 287 -17.43 -15.33 6.73
CA VAL A 287 -17.74 -14.67 5.45
C VAL A 287 -16.50 -13.98 4.89
N LEU A 288 -15.82 -13.19 5.72
CA LEU A 288 -14.59 -12.49 5.35
C LEU A 288 -13.47 -13.46 4.99
N ASN A 289 -13.21 -14.48 5.82
CA ASN A 289 -12.14 -15.45 5.54
C ASN A 289 -12.40 -16.21 4.25
N ASN A 290 -13.65 -16.63 4.00
CA ASN A 290 -13.97 -17.28 2.73
C ASN A 290 -13.79 -16.34 1.53
N ALA A 291 -14.15 -15.06 1.65
CA ALA A 291 -13.94 -14.09 0.59
C ALA A 291 -12.44 -13.85 0.30
N ILE A 292 -11.61 -13.74 1.36
CA ILE A 292 -10.16 -13.59 1.24
C ILE A 292 -9.51 -14.83 0.64
N GLN A 293 -9.93 -16.03 1.06
CA GLN A 293 -9.43 -17.27 0.48
C GLN A 293 -9.68 -17.30 -1.03
N GLN A 294 -10.92 -17.02 -1.45
CA GLN A 294 -11.27 -16.96 -2.87
C GLN A 294 -10.53 -15.84 -3.63
N HIS A 295 -10.33 -14.68 -2.98
CA HIS A 295 -9.52 -13.60 -3.53
C HIS A 295 -8.09 -14.09 -3.81
N ASN A 296 -7.43 -14.69 -2.82
CA ASN A 296 -6.04 -15.13 -2.91
C ASN A 296 -5.86 -16.23 -3.97
N GLU A 297 -6.77 -17.21 -4.00
CA GLU A 297 -6.76 -18.29 -5.01
C GLU A 297 -6.88 -17.72 -6.43
N ARG A 298 -7.83 -16.80 -6.66
CA ARG A 298 -8.02 -16.16 -7.97
C ARG A 298 -6.91 -15.19 -8.35
N LEU A 299 -6.34 -14.48 -7.37
CA LEU A 299 -5.22 -13.56 -7.59
C LEU A 299 -3.97 -14.34 -8.01
N ALA A 300 -3.67 -15.45 -7.33
CA ALA A 300 -2.57 -16.34 -7.70
C ALA A 300 -2.70 -16.81 -9.16
N LEU A 301 -3.90 -17.27 -9.55
CA LEU A 301 -4.18 -17.67 -10.94
C LEU A 301 -3.97 -16.52 -11.93
N ARG A 302 -4.47 -15.30 -11.62
CA ARG A 302 -4.26 -14.12 -12.46
C ARG A 302 -2.77 -13.77 -12.59
N VAL A 303 -1.97 -13.92 -11.54
CA VAL A 303 -0.52 -13.67 -11.60
C VAL A 303 0.17 -14.70 -12.50
N GLU A 304 -0.21 -15.98 -12.45
CA GLU A 304 0.31 -16.98 -13.40
C GLU A 304 -0.09 -16.68 -14.84
N GLU A 305 -1.33 -16.24 -15.08
CA GLU A 305 -1.75 -15.76 -16.40
C GLU A 305 -0.89 -14.59 -16.88
N TRP A 306 -0.64 -13.60 -16.02
CA TRP A 306 0.21 -12.44 -16.32
C TRP A 306 1.63 -12.84 -16.69
N ARG A 307 2.23 -13.82 -16.01
CA ARG A 307 3.54 -14.38 -16.39
C ARG A 307 3.55 -14.95 -17.81
N LEU A 308 2.47 -15.61 -18.22
CA LEU A 308 2.36 -16.19 -19.56
C LEU A 308 2.17 -15.12 -20.65
N ILE A 309 1.36 -14.09 -20.39
CA ILE A 309 1.03 -13.07 -21.40
C ILE A 309 1.99 -11.87 -21.43
N MET A 310 2.76 -11.65 -20.37
CA MET A 310 3.76 -10.58 -20.24
C MET A 310 5.11 -11.16 -19.80
N PRO A 311 5.74 -12.03 -20.62
CA PRO A 311 6.96 -12.76 -20.25
C PRO A 311 8.20 -11.88 -20.04
N GLN A 312 8.13 -10.61 -20.42
CA GLN A 312 9.17 -9.60 -20.16
C GLN A 312 9.18 -9.09 -18.71
N VAL A 313 8.15 -9.40 -17.93
CA VAL A 313 8.00 -8.97 -16.54
C VAL A 313 8.16 -10.18 -15.63
N ASP A 314 9.04 -10.05 -14.65
CA ASP A 314 9.17 -11.00 -13.55
C ASP A 314 8.11 -10.72 -12.49
N PHE A 315 7.06 -11.54 -12.48
CA PHE A 315 6.02 -11.49 -11.46
C PHE A 315 6.32 -12.48 -10.33
N LEU A 316 6.10 -12.04 -9.09
CA LEU A 316 6.09 -12.90 -7.90
C LEU A 316 4.79 -12.70 -7.13
N PHE A 317 4.03 -13.77 -6.91
CA PHE A 317 2.91 -13.77 -5.97
C PHE A 317 3.37 -14.27 -4.60
N ILE A 318 3.02 -13.53 -3.52
CA ILE A 318 3.35 -13.91 -2.14
C ILE A 318 2.06 -14.16 -1.35
N PRO A 319 1.78 -15.41 -0.92
CA PRO A 319 0.57 -15.78 -0.20
C PRO A 319 0.70 -15.54 1.31
N VAL A 320 0.65 -14.27 1.74
CA VAL A 320 0.86 -13.90 3.16
C VAL A 320 -0.20 -14.44 4.12
N GLN A 321 -1.35 -14.90 3.62
CA GLN A 321 -2.33 -15.67 4.39
C GLN A 321 -1.66 -16.83 5.13
N SER A 322 -0.81 -17.61 4.45
CA SER A 322 -0.13 -18.76 5.05
C SER A 322 0.82 -18.36 6.19
N TYR A 323 1.44 -17.19 6.10
CA TYR A 323 2.35 -16.66 7.12
C TYR A 323 1.57 -16.20 8.35
N PHE A 324 0.42 -15.59 8.13
CA PHE A 324 -0.48 -15.17 9.19
C PHE A 324 -1.07 -16.37 9.95
N GLU A 325 -1.47 -17.43 9.22
CA GLU A 325 -1.94 -18.68 9.80
C GLU A 325 -0.88 -19.38 10.67
N LYS A 326 0.40 -19.32 10.28
CA LYS A 326 1.51 -19.82 11.12
C LYS A 326 1.52 -19.11 12.48
N ALA A 327 1.42 -17.78 12.48
CA ALA A 327 1.42 -16.96 13.69
C ALA A 327 0.19 -17.20 14.57
N LEU A 328 -0.98 -17.43 13.95
CA LEU A 328 -2.21 -17.76 14.69
C LEU A 328 -2.16 -19.15 15.33
N ASN A 329 -1.62 -20.15 14.61
CA ASN A 329 -1.62 -21.54 15.04
C ASN A 329 -0.47 -21.89 16.00
N ASN A 330 0.67 -21.19 15.91
CA ASN A 330 1.84 -21.42 16.75
C ASN A 330 2.40 -20.12 17.33
N PRO A 331 1.59 -19.30 18.02
CA PRO A 331 1.97 -17.95 18.42
C PRO A 331 3.19 -17.90 19.35
N GLU A 332 3.39 -18.92 20.18
CA GLU A 332 4.57 -19.00 21.06
C GLU A 332 5.89 -19.08 20.30
N GLN A 333 5.90 -19.64 19.08
CA GLN A 333 7.10 -19.64 18.22
C GLN A 333 7.50 -18.24 17.78
N PHE A 334 6.62 -17.25 17.96
CA PHE A 334 6.80 -15.86 17.56
C PHE A 334 6.84 -14.91 18.77
N GLY A 335 6.87 -15.47 20.00
CA GLY A 335 6.80 -14.69 21.23
C GLY A 335 5.46 -14.01 21.45
N ILE A 336 4.40 -14.51 20.81
CA ILE A 336 3.03 -14.01 20.91
C ILE A 336 2.27 -14.92 21.86
N ASN A 337 1.48 -14.34 22.77
CA ASN A 337 0.57 -15.08 23.64
C ASN A 337 -0.87 -14.55 23.58
N ASN A 338 -1.10 -13.40 22.94
CA ASN A 338 -2.44 -12.91 22.63
C ASN A 338 -2.62 -12.76 21.11
N THR A 339 -3.50 -13.59 20.54
CA THR A 339 -3.87 -13.60 19.12
C THR A 339 -5.31 -13.12 18.88
N MET A 340 -6.02 -12.70 19.92
CA MET A 340 -7.47 -12.46 19.86
C MET A 340 -7.84 -11.00 20.14
N ASP A 341 -7.14 -10.35 21.06
CA ASP A 341 -7.46 -8.98 21.47
C ASP A 341 -6.46 -7.99 20.86
N ALA A 342 -6.90 -6.74 20.71
CA ALA A 342 -6.02 -5.63 20.40
C ALA A 342 -5.21 -5.24 21.64
N CYS A 343 -3.96 -4.79 21.46
CA CYS A 343 -3.19 -4.19 22.56
C CYS A 343 -3.74 -2.82 22.96
N ILE A 344 -4.34 -2.07 22.02
CA ILE A 344 -5.07 -0.84 22.31
C ILE A 344 -6.55 -1.14 22.47
N ASP A 345 -7.13 -0.67 23.58
CA ASP A 345 -8.58 -0.65 23.80
C ASP A 345 -9.08 0.80 23.99
N ILE A 346 -10.24 1.12 23.41
CA ILE A 346 -10.84 2.45 23.40
C ILE A 346 -11.88 2.53 24.50
N LYS A 347 -11.71 3.46 25.44
CA LYS A 347 -12.54 3.57 26.64
C LYS A 347 -13.98 4.02 26.34
N LEU A 348 -14.16 4.94 25.38
CA LEU A 348 -15.46 5.51 25.02
C LEU A 348 -15.60 5.68 23.50
N PRO A 349 -16.02 4.63 22.78
CA PRO A 349 -16.17 4.72 21.34
C PRO A 349 -17.41 5.51 20.91
N MET A 350 -17.23 6.60 20.14
CA MET A 350 -18.31 7.39 19.55
C MET A 350 -18.34 7.29 18.02
N PHE A 351 -19.10 6.33 17.50
CA PHE A 351 -19.20 6.05 16.06
C PHE A 351 -20.03 7.06 15.24
N HIS A 352 -20.66 8.06 15.87
CA HIS A 352 -21.68 8.89 15.20
C HIS A 352 -21.24 10.32 14.82
N THR A 353 -20.03 10.75 15.18
CA THR A 353 -19.60 12.13 14.93
C THR A 353 -19.44 12.45 13.44
N LEU A 354 -19.13 11.44 12.60
CA LEU A 354 -19.12 11.54 11.14
C LEU A 354 -20.46 11.20 10.46
N ALA A 355 -21.50 10.80 11.20
CA ALA A 355 -22.76 10.33 10.62
C ALA A 355 -23.48 11.37 9.74
N GLY A 356 -23.29 12.65 10.02
CA GLY A 356 -23.83 13.72 9.16
C GLY A 356 -22.93 14.12 8.00
N SER A 357 -21.71 13.56 7.89
CA SER A 357 -20.63 14.07 7.03
C SER A 357 -20.61 13.41 5.66
N PRO A 358 -19.85 13.93 4.69
CA PRO A 358 -19.56 13.15 3.50
C PRO A 358 -18.91 11.81 3.84
N PHE A 359 -18.08 11.74 4.89
CA PHE A 359 -17.45 10.51 5.36
C PHE A 359 -18.38 9.56 6.12
N ALA A 360 -19.69 9.86 6.22
CA ALA A 360 -20.65 8.94 6.82
C ALA A 360 -20.61 7.59 6.09
N GLY A 361 -20.37 6.50 6.83
CA GLY A 361 -20.25 5.15 6.28
C GLY A 361 -18.83 4.73 5.91
N ASN A 362 -17.84 5.64 5.87
CA ASN A 362 -16.44 5.24 5.70
C ASN A 362 -15.94 4.59 6.99
N TYR A 363 -15.89 3.26 7.00
CA TYR A 363 -15.56 2.49 8.20
C TYR A 363 -14.16 2.81 8.74
N VAL A 364 -13.18 3.01 7.85
CA VAL A 364 -11.81 3.33 8.24
C VAL A 364 -11.76 4.67 8.97
N LEU A 365 -12.41 5.70 8.44
CA LEU A 365 -12.44 7.03 9.06
C LEU A 365 -13.27 7.07 10.35
N GLU A 366 -14.37 6.32 10.41
CA GLU A 366 -15.18 6.19 11.63
C GLU A 366 -14.42 5.50 12.76
N TYR A 367 -13.77 4.37 12.47
CA TYR A 367 -13.01 3.62 13.48
C TYR A 367 -11.81 4.42 14.01
N LEU A 368 -11.10 5.12 13.12
CA LEU A 368 -9.93 5.91 13.51
C LEU A 368 -10.28 7.19 14.28
N GLN A 369 -11.43 7.82 14.00
CA GLN A 369 -11.91 8.96 14.79
C GLN A 369 -12.10 8.60 16.27
N VAL A 370 -12.56 7.38 16.52
CA VAL A 370 -12.91 6.91 17.86
C VAL A 370 -11.70 6.91 18.79
N LEU A 371 -10.49 6.70 18.28
CA LEU A 371 -9.23 6.79 19.05
C LEU A 371 -8.86 8.23 19.45
N HIS A 372 -9.20 9.21 18.63
CA HIS A 372 -8.82 10.63 18.79
C HIS A 372 -9.87 11.47 19.53
N TYR A 373 -11.09 10.96 19.67
CA TYR A 373 -12.16 11.69 20.32
C TYR A 373 -11.86 11.93 21.81
N ARG A 374 -12.01 13.18 22.25
CA ARG A 374 -12.04 13.58 23.65
C ARG A 374 -13.43 14.08 23.99
N ASP A 375 -14.12 13.35 24.85
CA ASP A 375 -15.36 13.84 25.44
C ASP A 375 -15.08 15.03 26.36
N SER A 376 -16.02 15.98 26.46
CA SER A 376 -15.89 17.18 27.30
C SER A 376 -15.65 16.88 28.78
N ASN A 377 -15.93 15.65 29.24
CA ASN A 377 -15.70 15.20 30.61
C ASN A 377 -14.28 14.65 30.84
N PHE A 378 -13.43 14.53 29.82
CA PHE A 378 -12.04 14.09 29.98
C PHE A 378 -11.21 15.22 30.59
N ALA A 379 -10.41 14.90 31.62
CA ALA A 379 -9.38 15.83 32.07
C ALA A 379 -8.32 16.03 30.97
N ALA A 380 -7.59 17.15 31.01
CA ALA A 380 -6.59 17.47 29.98
C ALA A 380 -5.48 16.39 29.82
N SER A 381 -5.25 15.58 30.87
CA SER A 381 -4.30 14.45 30.88
C SER A 381 -4.91 13.10 30.50
N ASP A 382 -6.24 12.99 30.42
CA ASP A 382 -6.89 11.72 30.16
C ASP A 382 -6.72 11.31 28.68
N LYS A 383 -6.54 10.00 28.49
CA LYS A 383 -6.48 9.34 27.19
C LYS A 383 -7.77 8.54 26.98
N ASN A 384 -8.34 8.60 25.78
CA ASN A 384 -9.50 7.78 25.39
C ASN A 384 -9.14 6.33 25.04
N TYR A 385 -7.88 5.95 25.26
CA TYR A 385 -7.39 4.60 25.01
C TYR A 385 -6.54 4.10 26.18
N HIS A 386 -6.43 2.79 26.29
CA HIS A 386 -5.47 2.08 27.12
C HIS A 386 -4.52 1.29 26.20
N VAL A 387 -3.23 1.26 26.53
CA VAL A 387 -2.24 0.42 25.85
C VAL A 387 -1.85 -0.69 26.81
N CYS A 388 -1.87 -1.94 26.32
CA CYS A 388 -1.47 -3.11 27.08
C CYS A 388 -0.02 -3.02 27.61
N ASP A 389 0.28 -3.73 28.69
CA ASP A 389 1.59 -3.66 29.36
C ASP A 389 2.75 -4.21 28.52
N ASN A 390 2.47 -5.19 27.63
CA ASN A 390 3.47 -5.82 26.78
C ASN A 390 2.98 -5.95 25.33
N PRO A 391 3.10 -4.89 24.50
CA PRO A 391 2.68 -4.90 23.10
C PRO A 391 3.33 -6.00 22.26
N ASP A 392 4.52 -6.42 22.65
CA ASP A 392 5.30 -7.47 22.00
C ASP A 392 4.68 -8.87 22.18
N ALA A 393 3.83 -9.07 23.19
CA ALA A 393 3.10 -10.32 23.38
C ALA A 393 1.84 -10.43 22.50
N TYR A 394 1.47 -9.35 21.80
CA TYR A 394 0.23 -9.25 21.03
C TYR A 394 0.48 -9.39 19.54
N LEU A 395 -0.42 -10.12 18.87
CA LEU A 395 -0.47 -10.18 17.42
C LEU A 395 -1.00 -8.86 16.84
N PHE A 396 -1.99 -8.26 17.49
CA PHE A 396 -2.69 -7.08 17.02
C PHE A 396 -2.41 -5.84 17.87
N TRP A 397 -2.13 -4.73 17.19
CA TRP A 397 -1.94 -3.44 17.83
C TRP A 397 -3.29 -2.78 18.16
N ASP A 398 -4.16 -2.67 17.17
CA ASP A 398 -5.55 -2.20 17.30
C ASP A 398 -6.53 -3.28 16.80
N GLU A 399 -7.82 -2.97 16.61
CA GLU A 399 -8.80 -3.99 16.16
C GLU A 399 -8.59 -4.48 14.72
N LEU A 400 -7.68 -3.88 13.95
CA LEU A 400 -7.47 -4.14 12.53
C LEU A 400 -6.03 -4.52 12.20
N HIS A 401 -5.06 -3.82 12.78
CA HIS A 401 -3.66 -3.82 12.35
C HIS A 401 -2.77 -4.65 13.26
N PRO A 402 -1.77 -5.34 12.70
CA PRO A 402 -0.81 -6.12 13.47
C PRO A 402 0.20 -5.25 14.21
N THR A 403 0.87 -5.82 15.21
CA THR A 403 1.99 -5.19 15.89
C THR A 403 3.24 -5.16 15.00
N THR A 404 4.21 -4.30 15.33
CA THR A 404 5.50 -4.20 14.64
C THR A 404 6.28 -5.52 14.65
N ARG A 405 6.09 -6.32 15.71
CA ARG A 405 6.64 -7.67 15.81
C ARG A 405 6.13 -8.56 14.68
N VAL A 406 4.82 -8.54 14.43
CA VAL A 406 4.21 -9.29 13.32
C VAL A 406 4.62 -8.73 11.96
N HIS A 407 4.75 -7.41 11.81
CA HIS A 407 5.32 -6.80 10.60
C HIS A 407 6.75 -7.26 10.31
N ARG A 408 7.59 -7.43 11.35
CA ARG A 408 8.95 -7.95 11.21
C ARG A 408 8.96 -9.41 10.74
N TYR A 409 8.05 -10.24 11.25
CA TYR A 409 7.89 -11.62 10.77
C TYR A 409 7.41 -11.66 9.33
N LEU A 410 6.44 -10.81 8.97
CA LEU A 410 5.95 -10.69 7.60
C LEU A 410 7.09 -10.30 6.63
N ALA A 411 7.92 -9.33 7.00
CA ALA A 411 9.08 -8.94 6.20
C ALA A 411 10.07 -10.09 5.98
N TYR A 412 10.31 -10.91 7.02
CA TYR A 412 11.16 -12.09 6.92
C TYR A 412 10.60 -13.13 5.94
N GLU A 413 9.31 -13.48 6.05
CA GLU A 413 8.67 -14.46 5.16
C GLU A 413 8.61 -13.95 3.71
N ILE A 414 8.33 -12.65 3.51
CA ILE A 414 8.41 -12.01 2.17
C ILE A 414 9.83 -12.11 1.62
N CYS A 415 10.85 -11.83 2.43
CA CYS A 415 12.23 -11.93 2.01
C CYS A 415 12.62 -13.36 1.59
N GLU A 416 12.22 -14.37 2.37
CA GLU A 416 12.50 -15.77 2.03
C GLU A 416 11.75 -16.19 0.77
N ALA A 417 10.50 -15.76 0.56
CA ALA A 417 9.78 -15.99 -0.69
C ALA A 417 10.48 -15.35 -1.90
N MET A 418 11.00 -14.13 -1.77
CA MET A 418 11.78 -13.47 -2.82
C MET A 418 13.09 -14.21 -3.11
N LYS A 419 13.76 -14.70 -2.08
CA LYS A 419 14.98 -15.51 -2.21
C LYS A 419 14.72 -16.82 -2.94
N GLU A 420 13.64 -17.52 -2.59
CA GLU A 420 13.20 -18.75 -3.27
C GLU A 420 12.87 -18.50 -4.74
N HIS A 421 12.29 -17.34 -5.06
CA HIS A 421 12.03 -16.89 -6.44
C HIS A 421 13.30 -16.49 -7.21
N GLY A 422 14.45 -16.34 -6.53
CA GLY A 422 15.75 -16.07 -7.14
C GLY A 422 16.26 -14.64 -7.00
N TYR A 423 15.60 -13.78 -6.22
CA TYR A 423 16.13 -12.46 -5.89
C TYR A 423 17.35 -12.57 -4.96
N ARG A 424 18.30 -11.65 -5.13
CA ARG A 424 19.42 -11.53 -4.20
C ARG A 424 18.97 -10.83 -2.92
N THR A 425 18.86 -11.57 -1.83
CA THR A 425 18.42 -11.05 -0.53
C THR A 425 19.38 -11.40 0.61
N GLN A 426 19.23 -10.71 1.73
CA GLN A 426 19.93 -10.94 3.01
C GLN A 426 18.88 -11.08 4.12
N CYS A 427 18.03 -12.11 4.01
CA CYS A 427 16.95 -12.33 4.97
C CYS A 427 17.49 -12.57 6.37
N GLN A 428 16.99 -11.78 7.31
CA GLN A 428 17.37 -11.87 8.71
C GLN A 428 16.23 -12.49 9.49
N THR A 429 16.44 -13.70 10.01
CA THR A 429 15.51 -14.30 10.96
C THR A 429 15.34 -13.34 12.13
N PRO A 430 14.11 -12.96 12.51
CA PRO A 430 13.90 -12.05 13.63
C PRO A 430 14.48 -12.64 14.91
N THR A 431 15.49 -11.97 15.48
CA THR A 431 16.13 -12.37 16.74
C THR A 431 15.24 -12.02 17.93
N ASN A 432 15.13 -12.98 18.87
CA ASN A 432 14.16 -13.05 19.99
C ASN A 432 12.74 -13.44 19.54
N LEU A 433 12.58 -14.72 19.18
CA LEU A 433 11.28 -15.41 19.24
C LEU A 433 10.88 -15.57 20.71
#